data_AF-A0AAE3KEU7-F1
#
_entry.id   AF-A0AAE3KEU7-F1
#
_cell.length_a   1.000
_cell.length_b   1.000
_cell.length_c   1.000
_cell.angle_alpha   90.00
_cell.angle_beta   90.00
_cell.angle_gamma   90.00
#
_symmetry.space_group_name_H-M   'P 1'
#
loop_
_entity.id
_entity.type
_entity.pdbx_description
1 polymer ?
#
loop_
_entity_poly.entity_id
_entity_poly.type
_entity_poly.pdbx_seq_one_letter_code
_entity_poly.pdbx_strand_id
1 'polypeptide(L)'
;MRFLNEQRPSHDLTYDDVFLVPRRSGVESRSDVDLSTSDGMGTTIPLVVANMTAVAGRRMAETVARRGGLVVLPQDVAPEAVAEIVAWVKQRHVLWDTPLVLRAGDSVADALNLLPKRAHGAVVVVDDNGRPTGVVDEAACTGVDRFTRVGEVADPHLVTLPLDTPAREVFEHLHGRTARIAVGVTEAGVLAGVLTEVGALRAEIYQPATDAAGRLRVAAAIGVNGDVAAKARAVLDAGVDALVVDTAHGHQEKMISALRAVRSAGPDVPVIAGNVVTAEGVRDLVEAGADVLKVGVGPGAMCTTRMMTGVGRPQFSAVLECATEARRLGRHVWADGGVRHPRDVALALAAGAASVMIGSWFAGTYESPGDLRRDENGRPYKESFGMASKRAVTARTRTDSAFDRARKALFEEGISTSRMLLDPLRPGVEDLIDVICSGVRSACTYAGARTLEEFHERALLGIQSAAGFAEGRPLPAGW
;
A
#
# COMPACT_ATOMS: atom_id res chain seq x y z
N MET A 1 -4.36 -1.24 24.95
CA MET A 1 -3.44 -0.19 25.41
C MET A 1 -4.01 0.46 26.66
N ARG A 2 -3.32 1.41 27.28
CA ARG A 2 -3.86 2.23 28.37
C ARG A 2 -3.47 3.69 28.19
N PHE A 3 -4.28 4.60 28.72
CA PHE A 3 -3.87 6.00 28.87
C PHE A 3 -3.06 6.20 30.15
N LEU A 4 -2.10 7.12 30.09
CA LEU A 4 -1.27 7.54 31.20
C LEU A 4 -2.16 8.07 32.33
N ASN A 5 -1.85 7.71 33.57
CA ASN A 5 -2.60 8.11 34.77
C ASN A 5 -4.11 7.80 34.70
N GLU A 6 -4.48 6.74 33.98
CA GLU A 6 -5.88 6.31 33.79
C GLU A 6 -6.78 7.42 33.23
N GLN A 7 -6.20 8.34 32.47
CA GLN A 7 -6.93 9.42 31.83
C GLN A 7 -8.07 8.87 30.97
N ARG A 8 -9.25 9.51 31.09
CA ARG A 8 -10.40 9.28 30.22
C ARG A 8 -10.57 10.53 29.36
N PRO A 9 -10.23 10.48 28.06
CA PRO A 9 -10.42 11.63 27.18
C PRO A 9 -11.86 12.12 27.24
N SER A 10 -12.05 13.44 27.41
CA SER A 10 -13.37 14.08 27.39
C SER A 10 -13.89 14.37 25.98
N HIS A 11 -13.06 14.13 24.97
CA HIS A 11 -13.33 14.36 23.56
C HIS A 11 -12.59 13.32 22.70
N ASP A 12 -12.99 13.20 21.44
CA ASP A 12 -12.33 12.32 20.50
C ASP A 12 -10.97 12.87 20.04
N LEU A 13 -10.01 11.96 19.83
CA LEU A 13 -8.61 12.24 19.56
C LEU A 13 -8.23 11.80 18.14
N THR A 14 -7.37 12.56 17.49
CA THR A 14 -6.59 12.15 16.31
C THR A 14 -5.16 11.77 16.70
N TYR A 15 -4.34 11.34 15.74
CA TYR A 15 -2.95 10.93 16.00
C TYR A 15 -2.07 12.07 16.55
N ASP A 16 -2.40 13.33 16.26
CA ASP A 16 -1.65 14.49 16.76
C ASP A 16 -1.94 14.75 18.25
N ASP A 17 -3.08 14.32 18.78
CA ASP A 17 -3.49 14.57 20.16
C ASP A 17 -2.88 13.58 21.16
N VAL A 18 -2.20 12.53 20.67
CA VAL A 18 -1.65 11.45 21.52
C VAL A 18 -0.19 11.15 21.23
N PHE A 19 0.52 10.63 22.23
CA PHE A 19 1.91 10.17 22.11
C PHE A 19 2.15 8.90 22.91
N LEU A 20 3.19 8.13 22.54
CA LEU A 20 3.61 6.95 23.27
C LEU A 20 4.54 7.31 24.44
N VAL A 21 4.23 6.80 25.62
CA VAL A 21 5.08 6.91 26.81
C VAL A 21 6.02 5.69 26.84
N PRO A 22 7.36 5.89 26.87
CA PRO A 22 8.29 4.78 26.98
C PRO A 22 8.05 3.92 28.22
N ARG A 23 8.25 2.61 28.07
CA ARG A 23 8.12 1.60 29.12
C ARG A 23 9.43 0.81 29.23
N ARG A 24 9.59 0.10 30.35
CA ARG A 24 10.69 -0.85 30.52
C ARG A 24 10.66 -1.87 29.37
N SER A 25 11.77 -2.01 28.67
CA SER A 25 11.92 -2.89 27.52
C SER A 25 13.10 -3.83 27.71
N GLY A 26 12.89 -5.10 27.38
CA GLY A 26 13.96 -6.11 27.25
C GLY A 26 14.16 -6.53 25.80
N VAL A 27 13.74 -5.69 24.84
CA VAL A 27 13.97 -5.93 23.41
C VAL A 27 15.34 -5.36 23.05
N GLU A 28 16.26 -6.23 22.66
CA GLU A 28 17.67 -5.88 22.44
C GLU A 28 17.89 -5.19 21.09
N SER A 29 17.24 -5.71 20.03
CA SER A 29 17.30 -5.14 18.69
C SER A 29 15.91 -4.84 18.14
N ARG A 30 15.80 -3.78 17.34
CA ARG A 30 14.59 -3.46 16.56
C ARG A 30 14.26 -4.58 15.56
N SER A 31 15.26 -5.31 15.07
CA SER A 31 15.06 -6.45 14.17
C SER A 31 14.29 -7.61 14.81
N ASP A 32 14.29 -7.70 16.14
CA ASP A 32 13.65 -8.80 16.87
C ASP A 32 12.13 -8.62 17.01
N VAL A 33 11.60 -7.49 16.55
CA VAL A 33 10.17 -7.19 16.57
C VAL A 33 9.51 -7.78 15.34
N ASP A 34 8.62 -8.73 15.58
CA ASP A 34 7.74 -9.33 14.58
C ASP A 34 6.54 -8.42 14.30
N LEU A 35 6.38 -8.07 13.03
CA LEU A 35 5.33 -7.20 12.53
C LEU A 35 4.19 -7.98 11.82
N SER A 36 4.22 -9.30 11.87
CA SER A 36 3.20 -10.14 11.24
C SER A 36 1.81 -9.87 11.82
N THR A 37 0.81 -9.83 10.94
CA THR A 37 -0.56 -9.52 11.33
C THR A 37 -1.33 -10.79 11.65
N SER A 38 -2.29 -10.70 12.57
CA SER A 38 -3.17 -11.79 12.99
C SER A 38 -4.56 -11.75 12.37
N ASP A 39 -4.79 -10.86 11.40
CA ASP A 39 -6.10 -10.60 10.78
C ASP A 39 -6.49 -11.58 9.66
N GLY A 40 -5.75 -12.68 9.51
CA GLY A 40 -6.02 -13.73 8.52
C GLY A 40 -5.59 -13.40 7.09
N MET A 41 -4.93 -12.25 6.88
CA MET A 41 -4.51 -11.80 5.54
C MET A 41 -3.21 -12.44 5.06
N GLY A 42 -2.42 -13.02 5.97
CA GLY A 42 -1.10 -13.58 5.67
C GLY A 42 -0.04 -12.52 5.37
N THR A 43 -0.24 -11.30 5.87
CA THR A 43 0.74 -10.21 5.77
C THR A 43 1.76 -10.27 6.90
N THR A 44 3.03 -10.01 6.58
CA THR A 44 4.16 -10.04 7.52
C THR A 44 4.56 -8.64 7.99
N ILE A 45 3.92 -7.61 7.43
CA ILE A 45 3.93 -6.23 7.92
C ILE A 45 2.51 -5.66 7.91
N PRO A 46 2.16 -4.73 8.82
CA PRO A 46 0.78 -4.27 9.02
C PRO A 46 0.39 -3.12 8.07
N LEU A 47 0.78 -3.23 6.79
CA LEU A 47 0.58 -2.18 5.78
C LEU A 47 -0.34 -2.66 4.67
N VAL A 48 -1.40 -1.90 4.44
CA VAL A 48 -2.32 -2.10 3.32
C VAL A 48 -2.31 -0.87 2.42
N VAL A 49 -2.20 -1.05 1.12
CA VAL A 49 -2.32 0.06 0.16
C VAL A 49 -3.80 0.30 -0.15
N ALA A 50 -4.20 1.57 -0.07
CA ALA A 50 -5.58 1.99 -0.30
C ALA A 50 -6.05 1.70 -1.73
N ASN A 51 -7.32 1.31 -1.86
CA ASN A 51 -8.01 0.94 -3.09
C ASN A 51 -8.37 2.14 -3.98
N MET A 52 -7.38 3.01 -4.23
CA MET A 52 -7.50 4.22 -5.03
C MET A 52 -6.84 4.01 -6.39
N THR A 53 -7.49 4.44 -7.47
CA THR A 53 -6.99 4.27 -8.86
C THR A 53 -5.67 4.98 -9.14
N ALA A 54 -5.30 5.97 -8.33
CA ALA A 54 -4.02 6.67 -8.41
C ALA A 54 -2.95 6.10 -7.47
N VAL A 55 -3.23 5.01 -6.75
CA VAL A 55 -2.32 4.41 -5.77
C VAL A 55 -2.13 2.92 -6.03
N ALA A 56 -3.23 2.17 -6.17
CA ALA A 56 -3.21 0.72 -6.34
C ALA A 56 -3.25 0.32 -7.83
N GLY A 57 -2.32 -0.57 -8.20
CA GLY A 57 -2.24 -1.20 -9.52
C GLY A 57 -1.22 -2.33 -9.50
N ARG A 58 -1.02 -3.01 -10.64
CA ARG A 58 -0.18 -4.22 -10.71
C ARG A 58 1.23 -4.05 -10.14
N ARG A 59 1.88 -2.91 -10.41
CA ARG A 59 3.25 -2.62 -9.94
C ARG A 59 3.30 -2.47 -8.43
N MET A 60 2.39 -1.68 -7.88
CA MET A 60 2.22 -1.52 -6.44
C MET A 60 1.93 -2.87 -5.76
N ALA A 61 1.04 -3.67 -6.34
CA ALA A 61 0.64 -4.97 -5.80
C ALA A 61 1.82 -5.94 -5.65
N GLU A 62 2.56 -6.21 -6.72
CA GLU A 62 3.69 -7.12 -6.65
C GLU A 62 4.83 -6.59 -5.76
N THR A 63 5.14 -5.28 -5.81
CA THR A 63 6.26 -4.72 -5.03
C THR A 63 5.96 -4.72 -3.53
N VAL A 64 4.74 -4.34 -3.14
CA VAL A 64 4.34 -4.34 -1.72
C VAL A 64 4.18 -5.77 -1.19
N ALA A 65 3.61 -6.69 -1.97
CA ALA A 65 3.47 -8.08 -1.56
C ALA A 65 4.82 -8.76 -1.35
N ARG A 66 5.84 -8.48 -2.18
CA ARG A 66 7.22 -8.97 -1.95
C ARG A 66 7.83 -8.51 -0.62
N ARG A 67 7.34 -7.40 -0.05
CA ARG A 67 7.77 -6.89 1.26
C ARG A 67 6.81 -7.20 2.40
N GLY A 68 5.79 -8.03 2.15
CA GLY A 68 4.91 -8.53 3.20
C GLY A 68 3.63 -7.75 3.42
N GLY A 69 3.40 -6.68 2.66
CA GLY A 69 2.16 -5.89 2.75
C GLY A 69 1.08 -6.42 1.81
N LEU A 70 -0.06 -5.73 1.77
CA LEU A 70 -1.18 -6.04 0.89
C LEU A 70 -1.60 -4.84 0.06
N VAL A 71 -2.07 -5.07 -1.16
CA VAL A 71 -2.68 -4.04 -2.00
C VAL A 71 -4.11 -4.42 -2.31
N VAL A 72 -5.03 -3.46 -2.12
CA VAL A 72 -6.43 -3.62 -2.51
C VAL A 72 -6.65 -2.93 -3.85
N LEU A 73 -7.06 -3.66 -4.88
CA LEU A 73 -7.41 -3.09 -6.17
C LEU A 73 -8.72 -2.29 -6.09
N PRO A 74 -8.85 -1.15 -6.80
CA PRO A 74 -10.03 -0.29 -6.72
C PRO A 74 -11.29 -0.95 -7.28
N GLN A 75 -12.45 -0.60 -6.71
CA GLN A 75 -13.77 -1.08 -7.16
C GLN A 75 -14.22 -0.53 -8.52
N ASP A 76 -13.52 0.49 -9.03
CA ASP A 76 -13.83 1.18 -10.29
C ASP A 76 -13.07 0.59 -11.49
N VAL A 77 -12.38 -0.53 -11.29
CA VAL A 77 -11.68 -1.27 -12.34
C VAL A 77 -12.61 -2.35 -12.89
N ALA A 78 -12.62 -2.52 -14.22
CA ALA A 78 -13.41 -3.57 -14.86
C ALA A 78 -12.99 -4.96 -14.34
N PRO A 79 -13.91 -5.90 -14.08
CA PRO A 79 -13.58 -7.23 -13.56
C PRO A 79 -12.52 -7.97 -14.39
N GLU A 80 -12.54 -7.81 -15.72
CA GLU A 80 -11.56 -8.40 -16.63
C GLU A 80 -10.15 -7.86 -16.38
N ALA A 81 -10.04 -6.54 -16.18
CA ALA A 81 -8.77 -5.90 -15.83
C ALA A 81 -8.31 -6.27 -14.41
N VAL A 82 -9.23 -6.49 -13.46
CA VAL A 82 -8.89 -7.07 -12.15
C VAL A 82 -8.31 -8.46 -12.34
N ALA A 83 -8.94 -9.33 -13.13
CA ALA A 83 -8.44 -10.68 -13.40
C ALA A 83 -7.05 -10.68 -14.06
N GLU A 84 -6.81 -9.80 -15.04
CA GLU A 84 -5.49 -9.61 -15.65
C GLU A 84 -4.43 -9.18 -14.63
N ILE A 85 -4.75 -8.22 -13.76
CA ILE A 85 -3.83 -7.74 -12.72
C ILE A 85 -3.55 -8.84 -11.70
N VAL A 86 -4.56 -9.59 -11.27
CA VAL A 86 -4.37 -10.69 -10.31
C VAL A 86 -3.51 -11.79 -10.92
N ALA A 87 -3.84 -12.24 -12.14
CA ALA A 87 -3.03 -13.23 -12.86
C ALA A 87 -1.58 -12.75 -13.04
N TRP A 88 -1.40 -11.47 -13.38
CA TRP A 88 -0.09 -10.85 -13.48
C TRP A 88 0.69 -10.96 -12.16
N VAL A 89 0.10 -10.55 -11.03
CA VAL A 89 0.74 -10.57 -9.70
C VAL A 89 1.07 -12.00 -9.27
N LYS A 90 0.15 -12.94 -9.49
CA LYS A 90 0.30 -14.35 -9.12
C LYS A 90 1.43 -15.08 -9.86
N GLN A 91 1.85 -14.56 -11.02
CA GLN A 91 2.97 -15.09 -11.81
C GLN A 91 4.32 -14.44 -11.48
N ARG A 92 4.36 -13.43 -10.60
CA ARG A 92 5.62 -12.75 -10.28
C ARG A 92 6.45 -13.54 -9.30
N HIS A 93 7.77 -13.45 -9.47
CA HIS A 93 8.73 -14.05 -8.55
C HIS A 93 8.64 -13.36 -7.18
N VAL A 94 8.75 -14.15 -6.11
CA VAL A 94 8.63 -13.65 -4.72
C VAL A 94 9.86 -12.88 -4.24
N LEU A 95 11.05 -13.25 -4.74
CA LEU A 95 12.32 -12.54 -4.51
C LEU A 95 12.65 -11.49 -5.58
N TRP A 96 12.84 -11.92 -6.84
CA TRP A 96 13.26 -11.05 -7.94
C TRP A 96 12.17 -10.06 -8.36
N ASP A 97 12.56 -8.80 -8.56
CA ASP A 97 11.68 -7.76 -9.06
C ASP A 97 11.46 -7.91 -10.57
N THR A 98 10.39 -7.30 -11.05
CA THR A 98 9.92 -7.41 -12.43
C THR A 98 10.78 -6.54 -13.34
N PRO A 99 11.44 -7.11 -14.35
CA PRO A 99 12.31 -6.36 -15.23
C PRO A 99 11.51 -5.40 -16.13
N LEU A 100 12.12 -4.26 -16.44
CA LEU A 100 11.79 -3.48 -17.62
C LEU A 100 12.60 -4.03 -18.78
N VAL A 101 11.97 -4.26 -19.93
CA VAL A 101 12.59 -5.00 -21.04
C VAL A 101 12.45 -4.22 -22.34
N LEU A 102 13.55 -4.12 -23.07
CA LEU A 102 13.62 -3.62 -24.45
C LEU A 102 14.49 -4.54 -25.31
N ARG A 103 14.42 -4.39 -26.62
CA ARG A 103 15.31 -5.03 -27.59
C ARG A 103 16.35 -4.03 -28.08
N ALA A 104 17.48 -4.53 -28.59
CA ALA A 104 18.59 -3.68 -29.03
C ALA A 104 18.19 -2.60 -30.05
N GLY A 105 17.15 -2.86 -30.87
CA GLY A 105 16.62 -1.94 -31.86
C GLY A 105 15.62 -0.89 -31.33
N ASP A 106 15.21 -0.95 -30.06
CA ASP A 106 14.34 0.06 -29.46
C ASP A 106 15.11 1.37 -29.23
N SER A 107 14.39 2.47 -29.00
CA SER A 107 15.00 3.79 -28.89
C SER A 107 15.35 4.16 -27.44
N VAL A 108 16.34 5.03 -27.27
CA VAL A 108 16.63 5.67 -25.97
C VAL A 108 15.40 6.37 -25.40
N ALA A 109 14.52 6.92 -26.24
CA ALA A 109 13.24 7.48 -25.80
C ALA A 109 12.34 6.44 -25.10
N ASP A 110 12.30 5.21 -25.59
CA ASP A 110 11.53 4.13 -24.97
C ASP A 110 12.09 3.78 -23.59
N ALA A 111 13.43 3.70 -23.47
CA ALA A 111 14.10 3.49 -22.19
C ALA A 111 13.76 4.59 -21.17
N LEU A 112 13.88 5.86 -21.56
CA LEU A 112 13.54 7.02 -20.71
C LEU A 112 12.07 7.05 -20.29
N ASN A 113 11.16 6.50 -21.10
CA ASN A 113 9.73 6.38 -20.74
C ASN A 113 9.45 5.21 -19.79
N LEU A 114 10.25 4.14 -19.87
CA LEU A 114 10.11 2.95 -19.03
C LEU A 114 10.80 3.08 -17.67
N LEU A 115 11.98 3.70 -17.60
CA LEU A 115 12.77 3.82 -16.36
C LEU A 115 11.92 4.33 -15.17
N PRO A 116 11.09 5.38 -15.30
CA PRO A 116 10.25 5.87 -14.19
C PRO A 116 9.07 4.97 -13.83
N LYS A 117 8.94 3.78 -14.43
CA LYS A 117 7.90 2.82 -14.09
C LYS A 117 8.32 1.90 -12.94
N ARG A 118 9.61 1.84 -12.57
CA ARG A 118 10.14 0.98 -11.49
C ARG A 118 11.29 1.65 -10.73
N ALA A 119 11.36 1.42 -9.42
CA ALA A 119 12.41 1.98 -8.58
C ALA A 119 13.82 1.42 -8.83
N HIS A 120 13.96 0.22 -9.42
CA HIS A 120 15.28 -0.33 -9.73
C HIS A 120 16.02 0.44 -10.85
N GLY A 121 15.34 1.33 -11.59
CA GLY A 121 16.00 2.33 -12.45
C GLY A 121 16.84 1.75 -13.60
N ALA A 122 16.47 0.58 -14.10
CA ALA A 122 17.24 -0.13 -15.13
C ALA A 122 16.32 -0.80 -16.14
N VAL A 123 16.70 -0.80 -17.41
CA VAL A 123 16.04 -1.56 -18.48
C VAL A 123 17.00 -2.63 -18.96
N VAL A 124 16.55 -3.88 -18.97
CA VAL A 124 17.32 -5.01 -19.50
C VAL A 124 17.06 -5.12 -21.00
N VAL A 125 18.13 -5.07 -21.78
CA VAL A 125 18.08 -5.32 -23.23
C VAL A 125 18.15 -6.83 -23.45
N VAL A 126 17.26 -7.37 -24.29
CA VAL A 126 17.20 -8.80 -24.60
C VAL A 126 17.31 -9.09 -26.10
N ASP A 127 17.74 -10.32 -26.43
CA ASP A 127 17.69 -10.87 -27.78
C ASP A 127 16.30 -11.40 -28.16
N ASP A 128 16.16 -11.97 -29.36
CA ASP A 128 14.90 -12.55 -29.85
C ASP A 128 14.42 -13.77 -29.04
N ASN A 129 15.32 -14.41 -28.29
CA ASN A 129 15.01 -15.54 -27.41
C ASN A 129 14.74 -15.09 -25.96
N GLY A 130 14.74 -13.79 -25.68
CA GLY A 130 14.53 -13.24 -24.34
C GLY A 130 15.75 -13.37 -23.41
N ARG A 131 16.94 -13.62 -23.96
CA ARG A 131 18.19 -13.66 -23.20
C ARG A 131 18.75 -12.27 -23.01
N PRO A 132 19.21 -11.90 -21.80
CA PRO A 132 19.72 -10.56 -21.54
C PRO A 132 21.07 -10.35 -22.23
N THR A 133 21.21 -9.21 -22.90
CA THR A 133 22.41 -8.81 -23.67
C THR A 133 23.05 -7.52 -23.17
N GLY A 134 22.33 -6.73 -22.37
CA GLY A 134 22.86 -5.53 -21.73
C GLY A 134 21.85 -4.85 -20.80
N VAL A 135 22.29 -3.81 -20.10
CA VAL A 135 21.43 -2.99 -19.23
C VAL A 135 21.61 -1.51 -19.56
N VAL A 136 20.51 -0.77 -19.54
CA VAL A 136 20.47 0.69 -19.73
C VAL A 136 19.88 1.34 -18.48
N ASP A 137 20.57 2.33 -17.93
CA ASP A 137 20.05 3.20 -16.89
C ASP A 137 19.89 4.65 -17.39
N GLU A 138 19.43 5.56 -16.52
CA GLU A 138 19.23 6.97 -16.90
C GLU A 138 20.54 7.68 -17.26
N ALA A 139 21.66 7.29 -16.63
CA ALA A 139 22.96 7.89 -16.89
C ALA A 139 23.45 7.54 -18.31
N ALA A 140 23.27 6.29 -18.75
CA ALA A 140 23.58 5.86 -20.12
C ALA A 140 22.77 6.61 -21.20
N CYS A 141 21.60 7.14 -20.86
CA CYS A 141 20.76 7.92 -21.78
C CYS A 141 21.07 9.43 -21.77
N THR A 142 21.88 9.91 -20.83
CA THR A 142 22.11 11.35 -20.63
C THR A 142 23.05 11.90 -21.70
N GLY A 143 22.62 12.95 -22.42
CA GLY A 143 23.41 13.55 -23.50
C GLY A 143 23.41 12.75 -24.81
N VAL A 144 22.60 11.70 -24.90
CA VAL A 144 22.43 10.85 -26.10
C VAL A 144 21.18 11.28 -26.87
N ASP A 145 21.23 11.19 -28.20
CA ASP A 145 20.05 11.45 -29.04
C ASP A 145 18.93 10.45 -28.73
N ARG A 146 17.68 10.95 -28.67
CA ARG A 146 16.53 10.13 -28.26
C ARG A 146 16.19 9.01 -29.24
N PHE A 147 16.63 9.10 -30.49
CA PHE A 147 16.42 8.10 -31.53
C PHE A 147 17.59 7.10 -31.63
N THR A 148 18.69 7.31 -30.90
CA THR A 148 19.75 6.32 -30.75
C THR A 148 19.19 4.99 -30.27
N ARG A 149 19.74 3.89 -30.76
CA ARG A 149 19.31 2.54 -30.42
C ARG A 149 19.83 2.16 -29.04
N VAL A 150 19.00 1.54 -28.21
CA VAL A 150 19.40 1.17 -26.85
C VAL A 150 20.58 0.19 -26.84
N GLY A 151 20.75 -0.62 -27.89
CA GLY A 151 21.92 -1.50 -28.03
C GLY A 151 23.26 -0.76 -28.18
N GLU A 152 23.27 0.51 -28.57
CA GLU A 152 24.50 1.32 -28.70
C GLU A 152 24.95 1.92 -27.37
N VAL A 153 24.05 2.02 -26.37
CA VAL A 153 24.33 2.62 -25.05
C VAL A 153 24.23 1.62 -23.90
N ALA A 154 23.76 0.40 -24.15
CA ALA A 154 23.64 -0.63 -23.13
C ALA A 154 25.01 -1.09 -22.64
N ASP A 155 25.14 -1.23 -21.32
CA ASP A 155 26.30 -1.88 -20.71
C ASP A 155 26.18 -3.40 -20.89
N PRO A 156 27.11 -4.06 -21.62
CA PRO A 156 27.08 -5.50 -21.81
C PRO A 156 27.58 -6.29 -20.58
N HIS A 157 28.16 -5.64 -19.56
CA HIS A 157 28.72 -6.33 -18.38
C HIS A 157 27.63 -6.64 -17.35
N LEU A 158 26.89 -7.71 -17.61
CA LEU A 158 25.81 -8.17 -16.75
C LEU A 158 26.33 -8.99 -15.55
N VAL A 159 25.77 -8.74 -14.38
CA VAL A 159 25.81 -9.69 -13.26
C VAL A 159 24.60 -10.62 -13.40
N THR A 160 24.78 -11.71 -14.13
CA THR A 160 23.70 -12.69 -14.39
C THR A 160 23.76 -13.83 -13.38
N LEU A 161 22.63 -14.14 -12.74
CA LEU A 161 22.53 -15.15 -11.70
C LEU A 161 21.28 -16.05 -11.91
N PRO A 162 21.32 -17.33 -11.51
CA PRO A 162 20.13 -18.19 -11.43
C PRO A 162 19.03 -17.61 -10.52
N LEU A 163 17.77 -17.95 -10.77
CA LEU A 163 16.64 -17.48 -9.96
C LEU A 163 16.65 -18.01 -8.52
N ASP A 164 17.26 -19.15 -8.27
CA ASP A 164 17.37 -19.78 -6.95
C ASP A 164 18.55 -19.23 -6.12
N THR A 165 19.35 -18.30 -6.66
CA THR A 165 20.42 -17.65 -5.92
C THR A 165 19.87 -16.92 -4.68
N PRO A 166 20.38 -17.22 -3.47
CA PRO A 166 19.95 -16.56 -2.24
C PRO A 166 20.19 -15.05 -2.28
N ALA A 167 19.30 -14.27 -1.65
CA ALA A 167 19.39 -12.80 -1.63
C ALA A 167 20.75 -12.30 -1.13
N ARG A 168 21.28 -12.89 -0.05
CA ARG A 168 22.61 -12.58 0.46
C ARG A 168 23.72 -12.75 -0.58
N GLU A 169 23.69 -13.81 -1.38
CA GLU A 169 24.69 -14.04 -2.41
C GLU A 169 24.56 -13.02 -3.55
N VAL A 170 23.32 -12.64 -3.92
CA VAL A 170 23.09 -11.54 -4.87
C VAL A 170 23.67 -10.23 -4.35
N PHE A 171 23.51 -9.93 -3.05
CA PHE A 171 24.10 -8.75 -2.42
C PHE A 171 25.63 -8.76 -2.57
N GLU A 172 26.31 -9.84 -2.20
CA GLU A 172 27.77 -9.95 -2.31
C GLU A 172 28.26 -9.86 -3.77
N HIS A 173 27.46 -10.35 -4.73
CA HIS A 173 27.79 -10.22 -6.16
C HIS A 173 27.69 -8.79 -6.70
N LEU A 174 26.89 -7.91 -6.08
CA LEU A 174 26.74 -6.52 -6.47
C LEU A 174 27.64 -5.58 -5.66
N HIS A 175 27.88 -5.92 -4.39
CA HIS A 175 28.59 -5.07 -3.46
C HIS A 175 29.99 -4.69 -3.97
N GLY A 176 30.28 -3.38 -3.96
CA GLY A 176 31.56 -2.84 -4.42
C GLY A 176 31.79 -2.89 -5.94
N ARG A 177 30.79 -3.30 -6.75
CA ARG A 177 30.87 -3.28 -8.22
C ARG A 177 30.16 -2.06 -8.81
N THR A 178 30.45 -1.78 -10.07
CA THR A 178 29.76 -0.73 -10.85
C THR A 178 28.34 -1.13 -11.25
N ALA A 179 28.09 -2.44 -11.42
CA ALA A 179 26.77 -2.97 -11.76
C ALA A 179 25.76 -2.67 -10.65
N ARG A 180 24.65 -2.02 -11.01
CA ARG A 180 23.60 -1.59 -10.05
C ARG A 180 22.51 -2.64 -9.81
N ILE A 181 22.39 -3.59 -10.73
CA ILE A 181 21.40 -4.67 -10.67
C ILE A 181 22.05 -6.00 -11.04
N ALA A 182 21.55 -7.07 -10.44
CA ALA A 182 21.72 -8.43 -10.90
C ALA A 182 20.54 -8.81 -11.80
N VAL A 183 20.82 -9.60 -12.83
CA VAL A 183 19.84 -10.12 -13.79
C VAL A 183 19.57 -11.59 -13.47
N GLY A 184 18.35 -11.88 -13.03
CA GLY A 184 17.89 -13.24 -12.74
C GLY A 184 17.43 -13.95 -14.01
N VAL A 185 17.98 -15.13 -14.28
CA VAL A 185 17.66 -15.93 -15.48
C VAL A 185 17.18 -17.34 -15.13
N THR A 186 16.33 -17.89 -15.99
CA THR A 186 15.95 -19.32 -15.96
C THR A 186 17.12 -20.20 -16.39
N GLU A 187 16.99 -21.53 -16.23
CA GLU A 187 17.97 -22.50 -16.74
C GLU A 187 18.25 -22.37 -18.25
N ALA A 188 17.26 -21.92 -19.03
CA ALA A 188 17.41 -21.67 -20.47
C ALA A 188 18.17 -20.36 -20.81
N GLY A 189 18.55 -19.59 -19.78
CA GLY A 189 19.20 -18.28 -19.88
C GLY A 189 18.22 -17.13 -20.18
N VAL A 190 16.92 -17.36 -20.07
CA VAL A 190 15.88 -16.35 -20.37
C VAL A 190 15.70 -15.44 -19.16
N LEU A 191 15.61 -14.13 -19.41
CA LEU A 191 15.36 -13.12 -18.38
C LEU A 191 14.05 -13.40 -17.63
N ALA A 192 14.12 -13.42 -16.30
CA ALA A 192 12.97 -13.65 -15.44
C ALA A 192 12.85 -12.64 -14.29
N GLY A 193 13.92 -11.92 -13.95
CA GLY A 193 13.91 -10.98 -12.83
C GLY A 193 15.09 -10.03 -12.81
N VAL A 194 14.99 -8.99 -12.00
CA VAL A 194 16.12 -8.14 -11.61
C VAL A 194 16.15 -7.94 -10.10
N LEU A 195 17.32 -7.76 -9.52
CA LEU A 195 17.46 -7.48 -8.09
C LEU A 195 18.57 -6.46 -7.88
N THR A 196 18.27 -5.40 -7.12
CA THR A 196 19.28 -4.41 -6.70
C THR A 196 19.97 -4.88 -5.42
N GLU A 197 21.13 -4.30 -5.09
CA GLU A 197 21.83 -4.55 -3.83
C GLU A 197 20.90 -4.26 -2.62
N VAL A 198 20.21 -3.12 -2.63
CA VAL A 198 19.23 -2.76 -1.58
C VAL A 198 18.02 -3.71 -1.58
N GLY A 199 17.55 -4.14 -2.77
CA GLY A 199 16.44 -5.09 -2.89
C GLY A 199 16.77 -6.47 -2.32
N ALA A 200 18.03 -6.91 -2.47
CA ALA A 200 18.56 -8.12 -1.86
C ALA A 200 18.64 -7.98 -0.33
N LEU A 201 19.15 -6.86 0.18
CA LEU A 201 19.15 -6.57 1.62
C LEU A 201 17.74 -6.58 2.22
N ARG A 202 16.76 -5.95 1.54
CA ARG A 202 15.36 -5.95 1.96
C ARG A 202 14.77 -7.36 2.04
N ALA A 203 15.21 -8.29 1.20
CA ALA A 203 14.71 -9.66 1.22
C ALA A 203 15.18 -10.47 2.44
N GLU A 204 16.26 -10.05 3.11
CA GLU A 204 16.69 -10.60 4.40
C GLU A 204 15.91 -9.97 5.58
N ILE A 205 15.23 -8.84 5.37
CA ILE A 205 14.50 -8.08 6.42
C ILE A 205 12.99 -8.33 6.38
N TYR A 206 12.44 -8.52 5.18
CA TYR A 206 11.01 -8.69 4.93
C TYR A 206 10.72 -10.04 4.29
N GLN A 207 9.62 -10.65 4.74
CA GLN A 207 9.10 -11.89 4.18
C GLN A 207 7.95 -11.58 3.23
N PRO A 208 7.93 -12.12 2.00
CA PRO A 208 6.82 -11.90 1.07
C PRO A 208 5.46 -12.37 1.62
N ALA A 209 4.40 -11.59 1.40
CA ALA A 209 3.02 -11.99 1.67
C ALA A 209 2.56 -12.93 0.55
N THR A 210 2.48 -14.23 0.86
CA THR A 210 2.18 -15.29 -0.11
C THR A 210 0.95 -16.09 0.27
N ASP A 211 0.21 -16.54 -0.76
CA ASP A 211 -0.90 -17.47 -0.63
C ASP A 211 -0.41 -18.89 -0.32
N ALA A 212 -1.33 -19.83 -0.12
CA ALA A 212 -0.99 -21.21 0.20
C ALA A 212 -0.18 -21.93 -0.89
N ALA A 213 -0.14 -21.39 -2.12
CA ALA A 213 0.66 -21.90 -3.23
C ALA A 213 2.00 -21.14 -3.39
N GLY A 214 2.36 -20.27 -2.45
CA GLY A 214 3.59 -19.49 -2.49
C GLY A 214 3.56 -18.31 -3.46
N ARG A 215 2.38 -17.91 -3.97
CA ARG A 215 2.23 -16.80 -4.91
C ARG A 215 1.91 -15.51 -4.18
N LEU A 216 2.36 -14.36 -4.70
CA LEU A 216 2.13 -13.06 -4.06
C LEU A 216 0.63 -12.78 -3.83
N ARG A 217 0.30 -12.21 -2.67
CA ARG A 217 -1.07 -11.85 -2.31
C ARG A 217 -1.54 -10.54 -2.93
N VAL A 218 -2.83 -10.47 -3.29
CA VAL A 218 -3.51 -9.27 -3.77
C VAL A 218 -4.99 -9.33 -3.41
N ALA A 219 -5.54 -8.20 -2.99
CA ALA A 219 -6.95 -8.05 -2.67
C ALA A 219 -7.66 -7.18 -3.72
N ALA A 220 -8.98 -7.20 -3.75
CA ALA A 220 -9.75 -6.26 -4.58
C ALA A 220 -11.01 -5.78 -3.87
N ALA A 221 -11.41 -4.55 -4.20
CA ALA A 221 -12.61 -3.93 -3.67
C ALA A 221 -13.81 -4.09 -4.61
N ILE A 222 -15.00 -4.18 -4.04
CA ILE A 222 -16.28 -4.05 -4.74
C ILE A 222 -17.16 -3.03 -4.00
N GLY A 223 -18.02 -2.36 -4.74
CA GLY A 223 -19.04 -1.48 -4.16
C GLY A 223 -20.31 -2.22 -3.74
N VAL A 224 -21.21 -1.49 -3.08
CA VAL A 224 -22.51 -2.00 -2.59
C VAL A 224 -23.65 -1.85 -3.61
N ASN A 225 -23.36 -1.41 -4.83
CA ASN A 225 -24.35 -1.06 -5.86
C ASN A 225 -24.38 -2.07 -7.01
N GLY A 226 -25.57 -2.24 -7.62
CA GLY A 226 -25.79 -3.16 -8.74
C GLY A 226 -25.87 -4.61 -8.26
N ASP A 227 -25.48 -5.55 -9.11
CA ASP A 227 -25.38 -6.97 -8.75
C ASP A 227 -24.10 -7.25 -7.96
N VAL A 228 -24.20 -7.17 -6.63
CA VAL A 228 -23.08 -7.38 -5.71
C VAL A 228 -22.59 -8.83 -5.75
N ALA A 229 -23.51 -9.80 -5.87
CA ALA A 229 -23.14 -11.21 -5.88
C ALA A 229 -22.36 -11.58 -7.13
N ALA A 230 -22.77 -11.11 -8.31
CA ALA A 230 -22.04 -11.30 -9.55
C ALA A 230 -20.65 -10.64 -9.51
N LYS A 231 -20.55 -9.40 -8.98
CA LYS A 231 -19.25 -8.72 -8.81
C LYS A 231 -18.33 -9.46 -7.86
N ALA A 232 -18.85 -9.93 -6.73
CA ALA A 232 -18.09 -10.73 -5.78
C ALA A 232 -17.58 -12.01 -6.44
N ARG A 233 -18.45 -12.74 -7.16
CA ARG A 233 -18.06 -13.95 -7.88
C ARG A 233 -16.95 -13.68 -8.90
N ALA A 234 -17.11 -12.66 -9.75
CA ALA A 234 -16.11 -12.33 -10.77
C ALA A 234 -14.73 -12.02 -10.17
N VAL A 235 -14.71 -11.32 -9.03
CA VAL A 235 -13.46 -11.00 -8.32
C VAL A 235 -12.88 -12.21 -7.60
N LEU A 236 -13.71 -13.08 -7.01
CA LEU A 236 -13.26 -14.33 -6.38
C LEU A 236 -12.70 -15.30 -7.42
N ASP A 237 -13.37 -15.46 -8.57
CA ASP A 237 -12.94 -16.32 -9.68
C ASP A 237 -11.61 -15.86 -10.29
N ALA A 238 -11.28 -14.57 -10.17
CA ALA A 238 -9.97 -14.03 -10.54
C ALA A 238 -8.83 -14.50 -9.61
N GLY A 239 -9.14 -15.05 -8.43
CA GLY A 239 -8.17 -15.58 -7.47
C GLY A 239 -7.56 -14.53 -6.54
N VAL A 240 -8.34 -13.53 -6.13
CA VAL A 240 -7.94 -12.59 -5.08
C VAL A 240 -7.82 -13.30 -3.72
N ASP A 241 -6.95 -12.80 -2.85
CA ASP A 241 -6.70 -13.39 -1.52
C ASP A 241 -7.55 -12.76 -0.42
N ALA A 242 -8.28 -11.69 -0.74
CA ALA A 242 -9.21 -11.00 0.14
C ALA A 242 -10.17 -10.12 -0.67
N LEU A 243 -11.42 -10.01 -0.20
CA LEU A 243 -12.46 -9.21 -0.84
C LEU A 243 -12.87 -8.05 0.07
N VAL A 244 -12.79 -6.82 -0.44
CA VAL A 244 -13.16 -5.61 0.32
C VAL A 244 -14.49 -5.07 -0.18
N VAL A 245 -15.52 -5.06 0.65
CA VAL A 245 -16.78 -4.37 0.36
C VAL A 245 -16.67 -2.94 0.89
N ASP A 246 -16.61 -1.98 -0.03
CA ASP A 246 -16.18 -0.61 0.26
C ASP A 246 -17.22 0.44 -0.12
N THR A 247 -17.59 1.27 0.85
CA THR A 247 -18.43 2.45 0.67
C THR A 247 -18.11 3.52 1.71
N ALA A 248 -18.41 4.78 1.43
CA ALA A 248 -18.09 5.89 2.35
C ALA A 248 -18.79 5.75 3.71
N HIS A 249 -20.03 5.28 3.72
CA HIS A 249 -20.81 5.00 4.92
C HIS A 249 -21.22 3.53 4.95
N GLY A 250 -20.45 2.71 5.67
CA GLY A 250 -20.66 1.28 5.78
C GLY A 250 -21.83 0.89 6.69
N HIS A 251 -22.18 1.71 7.67
CA HIS A 251 -23.28 1.40 8.61
C HIS A 251 -24.65 1.77 8.03
N GLN A 252 -25.01 1.14 6.90
CA GLN A 252 -26.27 1.33 6.19
C GLN A 252 -26.85 -0.01 5.72
N GLU A 253 -28.18 -0.10 5.61
CA GLU A 253 -28.90 -1.32 5.17
C GLU A 253 -28.37 -1.92 3.87
N LYS A 254 -27.96 -1.06 2.94
CA LYS A 254 -27.41 -1.50 1.65
C LYS A 254 -26.09 -2.25 1.79
N MET A 255 -25.24 -1.83 2.72
CA MET A 255 -23.99 -2.51 3.02
C MET A 255 -24.24 -3.87 3.69
N ILE A 256 -25.15 -3.90 4.67
CA ILE A 256 -25.56 -5.14 5.36
C ILE A 256 -26.11 -6.15 4.33
N SER A 257 -26.97 -5.69 3.43
CA SER A 257 -27.51 -6.52 2.33
C SER A 257 -26.40 -6.99 1.38
N ALA A 258 -25.45 -6.12 1.04
CA ALA A 258 -24.31 -6.45 0.20
C ALA A 258 -23.41 -7.52 0.83
N LEU A 259 -23.12 -7.44 2.13
CA LEU A 259 -22.35 -8.46 2.85
C LEU A 259 -23.06 -9.81 2.87
N ARG A 260 -24.37 -9.83 3.12
CA ARG A 260 -25.17 -11.06 3.05
C ARG A 260 -25.10 -11.69 1.65
N ALA A 261 -25.21 -10.88 0.60
CA ALA A 261 -25.08 -11.34 -0.78
C ALA A 261 -23.68 -11.91 -1.08
N VAL A 262 -22.62 -11.22 -0.64
CA VAL A 262 -21.24 -11.68 -0.72
C VAL A 262 -21.09 -13.03 -0.02
N ARG A 263 -21.57 -13.17 1.23
CA ARG A 263 -21.49 -14.43 1.97
C ARG A 263 -22.30 -15.56 1.33
N SER A 264 -23.41 -15.24 0.69
CA SER A 264 -24.21 -16.21 -0.06
C SER A 264 -23.47 -16.72 -1.31
N ALA A 265 -22.49 -15.96 -1.82
CA ALA A 265 -21.58 -16.42 -2.85
C ALA A 265 -20.49 -17.37 -2.31
N GLY A 266 -20.37 -17.59 -1.00
CA GLY A 266 -19.42 -18.53 -0.41
C GLY A 266 -17.96 -18.19 -0.66
N PRO A 267 -17.48 -16.98 -0.27
CA PRO A 267 -16.07 -16.64 -0.36
C PRO A 267 -15.26 -17.56 0.56
N ASP A 268 -14.17 -18.10 0.02
CA ASP A 268 -13.15 -18.88 0.73
C ASP A 268 -12.01 -17.99 1.29
N VAL A 269 -12.06 -16.70 1.00
CA VAL A 269 -11.12 -15.68 1.45
C VAL A 269 -11.74 -14.73 2.48
N PRO A 270 -10.93 -14.05 3.30
CA PRO A 270 -11.43 -13.03 4.22
C PRO A 270 -12.23 -11.93 3.53
N VAL A 271 -13.35 -11.55 4.15
CA VAL A 271 -14.20 -10.43 3.69
C VAL A 271 -14.01 -9.24 4.60
N ILE A 272 -13.57 -8.13 4.02
CA ILE A 272 -13.36 -6.86 4.70
C ILE A 272 -14.52 -5.92 4.37
N ALA A 273 -14.96 -5.13 5.35
CA ALA A 273 -16.14 -4.29 5.22
C ALA A 273 -15.92 -2.90 5.82
N GLY A 274 -16.34 -1.85 5.12
CA GLY A 274 -16.33 -0.51 5.69
C GLY A 274 -16.89 0.57 4.76
N ASN A 275 -16.85 1.85 5.16
CA ASN A 275 -16.19 2.36 6.37
C ASN A 275 -17.14 2.59 7.55
N VAL A 276 -16.67 2.27 8.76
CA VAL A 276 -17.37 2.54 10.03
C VAL A 276 -16.46 3.33 10.98
N VAL A 277 -17.05 3.97 11.99
CA VAL A 277 -16.33 4.72 13.03
C VAL A 277 -16.94 4.53 14.43
N THR A 278 -17.82 3.54 14.60
CA THR A 278 -18.53 3.26 15.87
C THR A 278 -18.54 1.77 16.20
N ALA A 279 -18.57 1.43 17.49
CA ALA A 279 -18.75 0.05 17.95
C ALA A 279 -20.04 -0.60 17.42
N GLU A 280 -21.13 0.15 17.28
CA GLU A 280 -22.39 -0.35 16.73
C GLU A 280 -22.22 -0.79 15.26
N GLY A 281 -21.62 0.06 14.43
CA GLY A 281 -21.34 -0.29 13.04
C GLY A 281 -20.40 -1.50 12.91
N VAL A 282 -19.44 -1.64 13.82
CA VAL A 282 -18.61 -2.84 13.92
C VAL A 282 -19.46 -4.08 14.16
N ARG A 283 -20.35 -4.06 15.15
CA ARG A 283 -21.20 -5.21 15.50
C ARG A 283 -22.09 -5.63 14.34
N ASP A 284 -22.77 -4.67 13.72
CA ASP A 284 -23.73 -4.94 12.65
C ASP A 284 -23.04 -5.48 11.40
N LEU A 285 -21.85 -4.96 11.05
CA LEU A 285 -21.09 -5.48 9.91
C LEU A 285 -20.50 -6.87 10.20
N VAL A 286 -20.07 -7.15 11.43
CA VAL A 286 -19.63 -8.50 11.81
C VAL A 286 -20.80 -9.49 11.74
N GLU A 287 -21.98 -9.14 12.25
CA GLU A 287 -23.18 -9.96 12.16
C GLU A 287 -23.61 -10.21 10.71
N ALA A 288 -23.48 -9.20 9.84
CA ALA A 288 -23.72 -9.33 8.41
C ALA A 288 -22.66 -10.20 7.69
N GLY A 289 -21.55 -10.52 8.37
CA GLY A 289 -20.52 -11.43 7.90
C GLY A 289 -19.22 -10.75 7.49
N ALA A 290 -18.78 -9.67 8.10
CA ALA A 290 -17.41 -9.16 7.91
C ALA A 290 -16.40 -9.88 8.83
N ASP A 291 -15.21 -10.20 8.30
CA ASP A 291 -14.09 -10.75 9.09
C ASP A 291 -13.20 -9.64 9.65
N VAL A 292 -13.01 -8.57 8.86
CA VAL A 292 -12.19 -7.41 9.22
C VAL A 292 -12.92 -6.14 8.83
N LEU A 293 -12.80 -5.11 9.67
CA LEU A 293 -13.54 -3.87 9.52
C LEU A 293 -12.62 -2.73 9.11
N LYS A 294 -12.96 -2.02 8.05
CA LYS A 294 -12.23 -0.83 7.61
C LYS A 294 -12.77 0.40 8.35
N VAL A 295 -11.93 1.03 9.16
CA VAL A 295 -12.30 2.10 10.10
C VAL A 295 -11.78 3.45 9.63
N GLY A 296 -12.68 4.40 9.40
CA GLY A 296 -12.33 5.78 9.08
C GLY A 296 -13.34 6.46 8.17
N VAL A 297 -13.95 7.55 8.65
CA VAL A 297 -14.87 8.38 7.85
C VAL A 297 -14.40 9.83 7.94
N GLY A 298 -13.92 10.35 6.81
CA GLY A 298 -13.37 11.71 6.72
C GLY A 298 -11.88 11.97 7.02
N PRO A 299 -11.02 11.03 7.46
CA PRO A 299 -9.63 11.36 7.83
C PRO A 299 -8.67 11.36 6.62
N GLY A 300 -9.12 10.92 5.44
CA GLY A 300 -8.27 10.80 4.25
C GLY A 300 -7.81 12.16 3.72
N ALA A 301 -6.55 12.24 3.27
CA ALA A 301 -5.94 13.51 2.81
C ALA A 301 -6.70 14.22 1.67
N MET A 302 -7.49 13.48 0.89
CA MET A 302 -8.26 14.00 -0.24
C MET A 302 -9.78 13.95 -0.01
N CYS A 303 -10.19 13.54 1.19
CA CYS A 303 -11.59 13.39 1.57
C CYS A 303 -12.11 14.74 2.11
N THR A 304 -13.29 15.15 1.66
CA THR A 304 -13.95 16.38 2.14
C THR A 304 -15.23 16.10 2.91
N THR A 305 -15.59 14.83 3.15
CA THR A 305 -16.84 14.41 3.80
C THR A 305 -17.14 15.19 5.07
N ARG A 306 -16.18 15.32 6.00
CA ARG A 306 -16.39 16.09 7.25
C ARG A 306 -16.71 17.55 7.00
N MET A 307 -16.06 18.17 6.01
CA MET A 307 -16.25 19.58 5.70
C MET A 307 -17.55 19.84 4.94
N MET A 308 -17.97 18.89 4.10
CA MET A 308 -19.19 19.00 3.30
C MET A 308 -20.46 18.63 4.09
N THR A 309 -20.36 17.67 5.00
CA THR A 309 -21.53 17.03 5.63
C THR A 309 -21.56 17.13 7.15
N GLY A 310 -20.44 17.47 7.79
CA GLY A 310 -20.27 17.35 9.24
C GLY A 310 -20.11 15.92 9.76
N VAL A 311 -20.24 14.89 8.89
CA VAL A 311 -20.14 13.48 9.26
C VAL A 311 -18.70 13.01 9.25
N GLY A 312 -18.30 12.33 10.32
CA GLY A 312 -17.00 11.70 10.49
C GLY A 312 -16.55 11.71 11.95
N ARG A 313 -15.38 11.12 12.23
CA ARG A 313 -14.86 11.00 13.60
C ARG A 313 -13.32 11.13 13.60
N PRO A 314 -12.71 11.77 14.62
CA PRO A 314 -11.25 11.75 14.78
C PRO A 314 -10.71 10.31 14.83
N GLN A 315 -9.65 10.07 14.05
CA GLN A 315 -9.29 8.72 13.62
C GLN A 315 -8.78 7.83 14.75
N PHE A 316 -7.98 8.36 15.68
CA PHE A 316 -7.41 7.56 16.76
C PHE A 316 -8.53 7.00 17.68
N SER A 317 -9.47 7.86 18.10
CA SER A 317 -10.63 7.41 18.89
C SER A 317 -11.52 6.44 18.13
N ALA A 318 -11.77 6.68 16.85
CA ALA A 318 -12.57 5.77 16.02
C ALA A 318 -11.94 4.38 15.95
N VAL A 319 -10.63 4.30 15.69
CA VAL A 319 -9.87 3.05 15.66
C VAL A 319 -9.89 2.35 17.02
N LEU A 320 -9.62 3.08 18.11
CA LEU A 320 -9.62 2.53 19.46
C LEU A 320 -10.96 1.87 19.83
N GLU A 321 -12.06 2.58 19.63
CA GLU A 321 -13.39 2.05 19.96
C GLU A 321 -13.76 0.86 19.07
N CYS A 322 -13.57 0.99 17.75
CA CYS A 322 -13.89 -0.07 16.80
C CYS A 322 -13.03 -1.32 17.02
N ALA A 323 -11.73 -1.16 17.28
CA ALA A 323 -10.80 -2.26 17.57
C ALA A 323 -11.20 -3.00 18.86
N THR A 324 -11.62 -2.25 19.89
CA THR A 324 -12.07 -2.84 21.15
C THR A 324 -13.30 -3.72 20.94
N GLU A 325 -14.31 -3.23 20.21
CA GLU A 325 -15.52 -4.02 19.92
C GLU A 325 -15.23 -5.19 18.97
N ALA A 326 -14.43 -4.97 17.92
CA ALA A 326 -14.06 -6.03 16.98
C ALA A 326 -13.36 -7.18 17.73
N ARG A 327 -12.41 -6.85 18.62
CA ARG A 327 -11.71 -7.86 19.43
C ARG A 327 -12.65 -8.62 20.35
N ARG A 328 -13.65 -7.96 20.95
CA ARG A 328 -14.70 -8.63 21.76
C ARG A 328 -15.50 -9.65 20.94
N LEU A 329 -15.65 -9.41 19.64
CA LEU A 329 -16.32 -10.30 18.69
C LEU A 329 -15.37 -11.30 18.00
N GLY A 330 -14.08 -11.34 18.38
CA GLY A 330 -13.07 -12.21 17.76
C GLY A 330 -12.67 -11.78 16.36
N ARG A 331 -12.78 -10.48 16.04
CA ARG A 331 -12.51 -9.87 14.73
C ARG A 331 -11.47 -8.75 14.85
N HIS A 332 -11.06 -8.22 13.69
CA HIS A 332 -9.99 -7.22 13.60
C HIS A 332 -10.46 -5.95 12.88
N VAL A 333 -9.66 -4.89 12.98
CA VAL A 333 -9.89 -3.64 12.23
C VAL A 333 -8.66 -3.23 11.44
N TRP A 334 -8.89 -2.57 10.32
CA TRP A 334 -7.91 -1.79 9.57
C TRP A 334 -8.16 -0.30 9.80
N ALA A 335 -7.11 0.45 10.17
CA ALA A 335 -7.19 1.90 10.26
C ALA A 335 -7.00 2.52 8.86
N ASP A 336 -8.03 3.17 8.31
CA ASP A 336 -8.02 3.74 6.96
C ASP A 336 -8.00 5.28 6.99
N GLY A 337 -6.86 5.85 6.60
CA GLY A 337 -6.66 7.29 6.47
C GLY A 337 -6.09 8.01 7.70
N GLY A 338 -5.81 9.30 7.54
CA GLY A 338 -5.25 10.17 8.59
C GLY A 338 -3.75 10.03 8.85
N VAL A 339 -3.07 9.10 8.20
CA VAL A 339 -1.62 8.82 8.38
C VAL A 339 -0.78 9.79 7.57
N ARG A 340 0.20 10.43 8.21
CA ARG A 340 1.18 11.34 7.58
C ARG A 340 2.64 10.98 7.91
N HIS A 341 2.86 10.26 9.01
CA HIS A 341 4.19 9.94 9.52
C HIS A 341 4.23 8.48 10.04
N PRO A 342 5.43 7.89 10.21
CA PRO A 342 5.57 6.56 10.80
C PRO A 342 4.92 6.43 12.18
N ARG A 343 4.97 7.51 12.99
CA ARG A 343 4.32 7.55 14.32
C ARG A 343 2.82 7.32 14.24
N ASP A 344 2.15 7.78 13.18
CA ASP A 344 0.69 7.67 13.06
C ASP A 344 0.30 6.20 12.80
N VAL A 345 1.12 5.46 12.05
CA VAL A 345 0.99 4.00 11.89
C VAL A 345 1.16 3.31 13.23
N ALA A 346 2.23 3.63 13.97
CA ALA A 346 2.46 3.06 15.30
C ALA A 346 1.31 3.37 16.28
N LEU A 347 0.75 4.58 16.24
CA LEU A 347 -0.38 4.96 17.09
C LEU A 347 -1.68 4.24 16.69
N ALA A 348 -1.95 4.06 15.40
CA ALA A 348 -3.09 3.28 14.93
C ALA A 348 -2.99 1.81 15.37
N LEU A 349 -1.80 1.22 15.26
CA LEU A 349 -1.54 -0.14 15.76
C LEU A 349 -1.67 -0.20 17.28
N ALA A 350 -1.09 0.76 18.02
CA ALA A 350 -1.26 0.84 19.47
C ALA A 350 -2.73 0.98 19.89
N ALA A 351 -3.57 1.64 19.07
CA ALA A 351 -5.01 1.74 19.28
C ALA A 351 -5.77 0.41 19.11
N GLY A 352 -5.13 -0.61 18.53
CA GLY A 352 -5.69 -1.95 18.34
C GLY A 352 -5.97 -2.32 16.88
N ALA A 353 -5.58 -1.49 15.91
CA ALA A 353 -5.64 -1.90 14.51
C ALA A 353 -4.69 -3.07 14.25
N ALA A 354 -5.12 -4.01 13.39
CA ALA A 354 -4.27 -5.09 12.91
C ALA A 354 -3.37 -4.62 11.76
N SER A 355 -3.92 -3.77 10.89
CA SER A 355 -3.22 -3.17 9.77
C SER A 355 -3.63 -1.72 9.56
N VAL A 356 -2.81 -0.96 8.84
CA VAL A 356 -3.06 0.45 8.50
C VAL A 356 -3.11 0.62 6.99
N MET A 357 -4.24 1.13 6.50
CA MET A 357 -4.45 1.42 5.09
C MET A 357 -3.95 2.83 4.73
N ILE A 358 -3.03 2.90 3.77
CA ILE A 358 -2.30 4.12 3.38
C ILE A 358 -2.53 4.42 1.90
N GLY A 359 -2.97 5.65 1.60
CA GLY A 359 -3.21 6.14 0.25
C GLY A 359 -2.17 7.16 -0.22
N SER A 360 -2.32 8.42 0.18
CA SER A 360 -1.54 9.56 -0.35
C SER A 360 -0.03 9.41 -0.21
N TRP A 361 0.46 8.74 0.84
CA TRP A 361 1.90 8.56 1.04
C TRP A 361 2.52 7.68 -0.06
N PHE A 362 1.79 6.65 -0.52
CA PHE A 362 2.23 5.75 -1.57
C PHE A 362 1.90 6.25 -2.98
N ALA A 363 1.10 7.31 -3.11
CA ALA A 363 0.72 7.88 -4.40
C ALA A 363 1.91 8.54 -5.15
N GLY A 364 2.88 9.07 -4.41
CA GLY A 364 4.09 9.73 -4.94
C GLY A 364 5.27 8.80 -5.21
N THR A 365 5.03 7.54 -5.56
CA THR A 365 6.08 6.53 -5.79
C THR A 365 6.13 6.10 -7.25
N TYR A 366 7.20 5.44 -7.72
CA TYR A 366 7.23 4.89 -9.08
C TYR A 366 6.15 3.83 -9.33
N GLU A 367 5.83 3.03 -8.30
CA GLU A 367 4.90 1.91 -8.40
C GLU A 367 3.45 2.35 -8.56
N SER A 368 3.08 3.54 -8.08
CA SER A 368 1.71 4.04 -8.23
C SER A 368 1.31 4.19 -9.71
N PRO A 369 0.01 4.05 -10.05
CA PRO A 369 -0.49 4.29 -11.40
C PRO A 369 -0.24 5.72 -11.91
N GLY A 370 -0.28 5.88 -13.24
CA GLY A 370 -0.07 7.16 -13.90
C GLY A 370 1.38 7.42 -14.34
N ASP A 371 1.56 8.54 -15.04
CA ASP A 371 2.85 8.99 -15.54
C ASP A 371 3.52 9.96 -14.58
N LEU A 372 4.84 9.89 -14.51
CA LEU A 372 5.63 10.86 -13.77
C LEU A 372 5.59 12.21 -14.50
N ARG A 373 5.26 13.26 -13.77
CA ARG A 373 5.25 14.64 -14.28
C ARG A 373 6.29 15.47 -13.53
N ARG A 374 6.62 16.65 -14.07
CA ARG A 374 7.48 17.63 -13.41
C ARG A 374 6.73 18.92 -13.18
N ASP A 375 6.91 19.54 -12.03
CA ASP A 375 6.31 20.83 -11.71
C ASP A 375 7.12 21.98 -12.33
N GLU A 376 6.66 23.22 -12.10
CA GLU A 376 7.31 24.43 -12.56
C GLU A 376 8.78 24.58 -12.10
N ASN A 377 9.18 23.89 -11.02
CA ASN A 377 10.54 23.88 -10.50
C ASN A 377 11.31 22.60 -10.90
N GLY A 378 10.76 21.81 -11.84
CA GLY A 378 11.35 20.56 -12.31
C GLY A 378 11.22 19.39 -11.35
N ARG A 379 10.50 19.53 -10.23
CA ARG A 379 10.36 18.47 -9.21
C ARG A 379 9.42 17.38 -9.70
N PRO A 380 9.80 16.10 -9.58
CA PRO A 380 8.95 14.99 -10.01
C PRO A 380 7.72 14.83 -9.11
N TYR A 381 6.57 14.58 -9.71
CA TYR A 381 5.32 14.32 -9.00
C TYR A 381 4.39 13.42 -9.80
N LYS A 382 3.41 12.82 -9.11
CA LYS A 382 2.26 12.15 -9.70
C LYS A 382 0.95 12.78 -9.26
N GLU A 383 -0.08 12.64 -10.08
CA GLU A 383 -1.41 13.10 -9.74
C GLU A 383 -2.16 12.06 -8.91
N SER A 384 -2.87 12.52 -7.90
CA SER A 384 -3.83 11.71 -7.16
C SER A 384 -5.10 12.50 -6.85
N PHE A 385 -6.18 11.82 -6.49
CA PHE A 385 -7.50 12.39 -6.26
C PHE A 385 -8.36 11.48 -5.36
N GLY A 386 -9.36 12.05 -4.69
CA GLY A 386 -10.28 11.29 -3.83
C GLY A 386 -11.25 10.42 -4.64
N MET A 387 -11.59 9.23 -4.15
CA MET A 387 -12.50 8.29 -4.85
C MET A 387 -13.98 8.72 -4.86
N ALA A 388 -14.32 9.77 -4.09
CA ALA A 388 -15.61 10.46 -4.13
C ALA A 388 -15.53 11.84 -4.82
N SER A 389 -14.41 12.19 -5.45
CA SER A 389 -14.26 13.43 -6.23
C SER A 389 -14.97 13.35 -7.60
N LYS A 390 -15.19 14.51 -8.23
CA LYS A 390 -15.69 14.62 -9.61
C LYS A 390 -15.02 13.68 -10.58
N ARG A 391 -13.68 13.63 -10.53
CA ARG A 391 -12.86 12.83 -11.45
C ARG A 391 -13.19 11.35 -11.31
N ALA A 392 -13.27 10.85 -10.08
CA ALA A 392 -13.59 9.45 -9.81
C ALA A 392 -15.07 9.13 -10.12
N VAL A 393 -16.00 9.97 -9.68
CA VAL A 393 -17.44 9.77 -9.92
C VAL A 393 -17.77 9.80 -11.40
N THR A 394 -17.18 10.72 -12.17
CA THR A 394 -17.36 10.79 -13.63
C THR A 394 -16.82 9.54 -14.34
N ALA A 395 -15.67 9.01 -13.91
CA ALA A 395 -15.13 7.77 -14.46
C ALA A 395 -16.04 6.57 -14.16
N ARG A 396 -16.53 6.45 -12.92
CA ARG A 396 -17.45 5.38 -12.48
C ARG A 396 -18.81 5.43 -13.18
N THR A 397 -19.31 6.62 -13.47
CA THR A 397 -20.65 6.85 -14.03
C THR A 397 -20.63 7.04 -15.55
N ARG A 398 -19.54 6.68 -16.23
CA ARG A 398 -19.36 6.92 -17.68
C ARG A 398 -20.48 6.30 -18.54
N THR A 399 -21.06 5.20 -18.09
CA THR A 399 -22.17 4.48 -18.75
C THR A 399 -23.56 5.00 -18.36
N ASP A 400 -23.68 5.90 -17.39
CA ASP A 400 -24.97 6.44 -16.95
C ASP A 400 -25.54 7.45 -17.96
N SER A 401 -26.84 7.74 -17.87
CA SER A 401 -27.46 8.82 -18.64
C SER A 401 -26.83 10.20 -18.29
N ALA A 402 -26.90 11.15 -19.22
CA ALA A 402 -26.37 12.49 -18.97
C ALA A 402 -27.01 13.18 -17.74
N PHE A 403 -28.32 12.95 -17.54
CA PHE A 403 -29.05 13.46 -16.39
C PHE A 403 -28.59 12.82 -15.07
N ASP A 404 -28.44 11.50 -15.04
CA ASP A 404 -27.98 10.78 -13.84
C ASP A 404 -26.55 11.16 -13.46
N ARG A 405 -25.67 11.35 -14.45
CA ARG A 405 -24.32 11.88 -14.22
C ARG A 405 -24.36 13.27 -13.61
N ALA A 406 -25.14 14.19 -14.20
CA ALA A 406 -25.26 15.55 -13.69
C ALA A 406 -25.83 15.59 -12.26
N ARG A 407 -26.81 14.72 -11.96
CA ARG A 407 -27.38 14.58 -10.62
C ARG A 407 -26.36 14.05 -9.61
N LYS A 408 -25.59 13.01 -9.95
CA LYS A 408 -24.57 12.44 -9.06
C LYS A 408 -23.42 13.40 -8.80
N ALA A 409 -23.06 14.24 -9.77
CA ALA A 409 -22.01 15.25 -9.63
C ALA A 409 -22.31 16.33 -8.56
N LEU A 410 -23.58 16.49 -8.16
CA LEU A 410 -23.96 17.43 -7.08
C LEU A 410 -23.55 16.95 -5.68
N PHE A 411 -23.20 15.67 -5.50
CA PHE A 411 -22.95 15.05 -4.21
C PHE A 411 -21.49 14.58 -4.04
N GLU A 412 -20.55 15.27 -4.68
CA GLU A 412 -19.12 14.91 -4.66
C GLU A 412 -18.44 15.28 -3.34
N GLU A 413 -17.64 14.36 -2.81
CA GLU A 413 -16.95 14.50 -1.51
C GLU A 413 -15.46 14.15 -1.65
N GLY A 414 -14.73 14.94 -2.46
CA GLY A 414 -13.28 14.86 -2.50
C GLY A 414 -12.66 15.82 -3.50
N ILE A 415 -11.36 16.08 -3.34
CA ILE A 415 -10.61 16.92 -4.28
C ILE A 415 -10.27 16.12 -5.55
N SER A 416 -10.39 16.78 -6.70
CA SER A 416 -10.21 16.15 -8.03
C SER A 416 -8.76 16.13 -8.52
N THR A 417 -7.87 16.87 -7.85
CA THR A 417 -6.43 16.89 -8.14
C THR A 417 -5.63 17.17 -6.87
N SER A 418 -4.52 16.45 -6.74
CA SER A 418 -3.48 16.71 -5.76
C SER A 418 -2.14 16.29 -6.35
N ARG A 419 -1.10 17.11 -6.17
CA ARG A 419 0.26 16.81 -6.62
C ARG A 419 0.98 16.04 -5.52
N MET A 420 1.25 14.76 -5.76
CA MET A 420 2.00 13.90 -4.85
C MET A 420 3.46 13.93 -5.28
N LEU A 421 4.27 14.70 -4.56
CA LEU A 421 5.70 14.82 -4.84
C LEU A 421 6.35 13.45 -4.68
N LEU A 422 7.26 13.14 -5.60
CA LEU A 422 8.13 11.98 -5.51
C LEU A 422 9.45 12.43 -4.90
N ASP A 423 9.84 11.82 -3.77
CA ASP A 423 11.14 12.08 -3.14
C ASP A 423 12.24 11.44 -4.01
N PRO A 424 13.11 12.21 -4.67
CA PRO A 424 14.14 11.65 -5.54
C PRO A 424 15.15 10.77 -4.80
N LEU A 425 15.28 10.93 -3.48
CA LEU A 425 16.17 10.11 -2.65
C LEU A 425 15.50 8.81 -2.18
N ARG A 426 14.17 8.75 -2.21
CA ARG A 426 13.35 7.60 -1.78
C ARG A 426 12.14 7.44 -2.72
N PRO A 427 12.39 7.12 -3.99
CA PRO A 427 11.37 7.25 -5.03
C PRO A 427 10.44 6.03 -5.12
N GLY A 428 10.78 4.92 -4.46
CA GLY A 428 10.01 3.68 -4.47
C GLY A 428 9.11 3.52 -3.25
N VAL A 429 8.05 2.73 -3.38
CA VAL A 429 7.20 2.36 -2.23
C VAL A 429 7.97 1.58 -1.16
N GLU A 430 8.97 0.78 -1.55
CA GLU A 430 9.80 0.03 -0.61
C GLU A 430 10.58 0.94 0.34
N ASP A 431 11.02 2.12 -0.12
CA ASP A 431 11.70 3.11 0.72
C ASP A 431 10.76 3.63 1.83
N LEU A 432 9.48 3.79 1.49
CA LEU A 432 8.47 4.20 2.46
C LEU A 432 8.12 3.05 3.41
N ILE A 433 8.07 1.80 2.93
CA ILE A 433 7.91 0.61 3.78
C ILE A 433 9.05 0.55 4.80
N ASP A 434 10.30 0.79 4.40
CA ASP A 434 11.45 0.83 5.30
C ASP A 434 11.30 1.86 6.41
N VAL A 435 10.95 3.09 6.02
CA VAL A 435 10.78 4.19 6.97
C VAL A 435 9.63 3.91 7.94
N ILE A 436 8.51 3.36 7.45
CA ILE A 436 7.35 3.04 8.27
C ILE A 436 7.67 1.89 9.23
N CYS A 437 8.15 0.75 8.71
CA CYS A 437 8.38 -0.45 9.51
C CYS A 437 9.51 -0.23 10.53
N SER A 438 10.56 0.50 10.17
CA SER A 438 11.60 0.91 11.13
C SER A 438 11.02 1.77 12.26
N GLY A 439 10.15 2.73 11.93
CA GLY A 439 9.44 3.55 12.92
C GLY A 439 8.53 2.73 13.84
N VAL A 440 7.77 1.78 13.29
CA VAL A 440 6.90 0.87 14.06
C VAL A 440 7.72 -0.04 14.97
N ARG A 441 8.77 -0.70 14.45
CA ARG A 441 9.67 -1.53 15.27
C ARG A 441 10.29 -0.71 16.40
N SER A 442 10.71 0.52 16.13
CA SER A 442 11.20 1.43 17.17
C SER A 442 10.13 1.78 18.21
N ALA A 443 8.88 2.00 17.81
CA ALA A 443 7.79 2.24 18.75
C ALA A 443 7.51 1.00 19.62
N CYS A 444 7.56 -0.20 19.04
CA CYS A 444 7.45 -1.46 19.76
C CYS A 444 8.58 -1.62 20.79
N THR A 445 9.84 -1.30 20.44
CA THR A 445 10.95 -1.37 21.42
C THR A 445 10.75 -0.38 22.57
N TYR A 446 10.25 0.84 22.31
CA TYR A 446 9.90 1.80 23.37
C TYR A 446 8.75 1.35 24.26
N ALA A 447 7.80 0.60 23.73
CA ALA A 447 6.71 -0.01 24.50
C ALA A 447 7.11 -1.32 25.19
N GLY A 448 8.28 -1.87 24.87
CA GLY A 448 8.73 -3.18 25.33
C GLY A 448 7.94 -4.33 24.72
N ALA A 449 7.54 -4.23 23.45
CA ALA A 449 6.78 -5.25 22.72
C ALA A 449 7.63 -5.89 21.61
N ARG A 450 7.54 -7.22 21.49
CA ARG A 450 8.18 -8.03 20.43
C ARG A 450 7.22 -8.43 19.31
N THR A 451 5.91 -8.31 19.53
CA THR A 451 4.85 -8.59 18.54
C THR A 451 3.81 -7.48 18.54
N LEU A 452 2.96 -7.43 17.51
CA LEU A 452 1.83 -6.49 17.47
C LEU A 452 0.83 -6.72 18.61
N GLU A 453 0.60 -7.98 19.00
CA GLU A 453 -0.29 -8.32 20.12
C GLU A 453 0.26 -7.79 21.45
N GLU A 454 1.56 -7.99 21.73
CA GLU A 454 2.18 -7.38 22.91
C GLU A 454 2.13 -5.85 22.85
N PHE A 455 2.22 -5.27 21.65
CA PHE A 455 2.16 -3.82 21.48
C PHE A 455 0.76 -3.28 21.82
N HIS A 456 -0.30 -3.96 21.39
CA HIS A 456 -1.68 -3.64 21.77
C HIS A 456 -1.85 -3.67 23.29
N GLU A 457 -1.29 -4.66 23.99
CA GLU A 457 -1.43 -4.82 25.44
C GLU A 457 -0.61 -3.79 26.23
N ARG A 458 0.64 -3.56 25.82
CA ARG A 458 1.65 -2.83 26.60
C ARG A 458 1.68 -1.34 26.34
N ALA A 459 1.21 -0.89 25.17
CA ALA A 459 1.27 0.52 24.80
C ALA A 459 0.60 1.42 25.86
N LEU A 460 1.33 2.45 26.27
CA LEU A 460 0.90 3.47 27.22
C LEU A 460 0.89 4.81 26.51
N LEU A 461 -0.27 5.47 26.47
CA LEU A 461 -0.50 6.67 25.65
C LEU A 461 -0.72 7.88 26.56
N GLY A 462 -0.05 8.98 26.27
CA GLY A 462 -0.38 10.29 26.85
C GLY A 462 -1.20 11.12 25.88
N ILE A 463 -1.93 12.10 26.42
CA ILE A 463 -2.64 13.14 25.64
C ILE A 463 -1.77 14.40 25.65
N GLN A 464 -1.65 15.06 24.51
CA GLN A 464 -0.88 16.28 24.35
C GLN A 464 -1.70 17.40 23.73
N SER A 465 -1.29 18.64 23.99
CA SER A 465 -1.81 19.81 23.29
C SER A 465 -1.13 19.99 21.92
N ALA A 466 -1.64 20.90 21.11
CA ALA A 466 -0.98 21.30 19.87
C ALA A 466 0.47 21.79 20.07
N ALA A 467 0.77 22.43 21.22
CA ALA A 467 2.13 22.85 21.55
C ALA A 467 3.04 21.66 21.85
N GLY A 468 2.56 20.66 22.60
CA GLY A 468 3.31 19.42 22.86
C GLY A 468 3.60 18.64 21.57
N PHE A 469 2.62 18.59 20.67
CA PHE A 469 2.85 18.01 19.34
C PHE A 469 3.85 18.81 18.50
N ALA A 470 3.78 20.15 18.53
CA ALA A 470 4.71 21.02 17.81
C ALA A 470 6.16 20.89 18.31
N GLU A 471 6.35 20.72 19.63
CA GLU A 471 7.66 20.48 20.24
C GLU A 471 8.35 19.22 19.69
N GLY A 472 7.58 18.17 19.39
CA GLY A 472 8.12 16.92 18.83
C GLY A 472 8.50 16.97 17.34
N ARG A 473 8.24 18.08 16.63
CA ARG A 473 8.55 18.20 15.20
C ARG A 473 9.99 18.70 15.00
N PRO A 474 10.72 18.15 14.01
CA PRO A 474 12.04 18.67 13.68
C PRO A 474 11.95 20.11 13.17
N LEU A 475 12.88 20.96 13.61
CA LEU A 475 13.01 22.32 13.11
C LEU A 475 13.99 22.34 11.92
N PRO A 476 13.59 22.86 10.75
CA PRO A 476 14.44 22.89 9.57
C PRO A 476 15.61 23.88 9.68
N ALA A 477 15.54 24.84 10.60
CA ALA A 477 16.64 25.68 11.04
C ALA A 477 16.61 25.73 12.58
N GLY A 478 17.76 25.91 13.23
CA GLY A 478 17.84 26.04 14.69
C GLY A 478 16.97 27.19 15.23
N TRP A 479 16.80 27.23 16.56
CA TRP A 479 16.05 28.29 17.25
C TRP A 479 16.66 29.67 17.04
#